data_AF-A0AAE0CQZ5-F1
#
_entry.id   AF-A0AAE0CQZ5-F1
#
_cell.length_a   1.000
_cell.length_b   1.000
_cell.length_c   1.000
_cell.angle_alpha   90.00
_cell.angle_beta   90.00
_cell.angle_gamma   90.00
#
_symmetry.space_group_name_H-M   'P 1'
#
loop_
_entity.id
_entity.type
_entity.pdbx_description
1 polymer ?
#
loop_
_entity_poly.entity_id
_entity_poly.type
_entity_poly.pdbx_seq_one_letter_code
_entity_poly.pdbx_strand_id
1 'polypeptide(L)' 'MHEFVPQRTTAYISQYDVHIRELTVRETLAFSARCQVVGSRYEMLAKLSKREKAANIKPGLDIDVFMKAATTEGQEANI' A
#
# COMPACT_ATOMS: atom_id res chain seq x y z
N MET A 1 3.86 -19.85 -16.87
CA MET A 1 2.95 -19.42 -15.78
C MET A 1 3.59 -18.44 -14.80
N HIS A 2 4.80 -17.92 -15.06
CA HIS A 2 5.56 -17.00 -14.18
C HIS A 2 5.72 -15.59 -14.76
N GLU A 3 4.88 -15.20 -15.71
CA GLU A 3 4.98 -13.87 -16.28
C GLU A 3 4.06 -12.93 -15.50
N PHE A 4 4.64 -11.88 -14.92
CA PHE A 4 3.89 -10.81 -14.29
C PHE A 4 3.06 -10.13 -15.38
N VAL A 5 1.74 -10.32 -15.33
CA VAL A 5 0.79 -9.71 -16.27
C VAL A 5 0.17 -8.50 -15.57
N PRO A 6 0.56 -7.27 -15.94
CA PRO A 6 0.08 -6.05 -15.28
C PRO A 6 -1.44 -6.01 -15.17
N GLN A 7 -2.15 -6.45 -16.22
CA GLN A 7 -3.62 -6.45 -16.29
C GLN A 7 -4.30 -7.30 -15.20
N ARG A 8 -3.59 -8.26 -14.57
CA ARG A 8 -4.15 -9.06 -13.45
C ARG A 8 -3.89 -8.42 -12.08
N THR A 9 -3.01 -7.44 -12.01
CA THR A 9 -2.58 -6.78 -10.76
C THR A 9 -2.94 -5.29 -10.73
N THR A 10 -3.42 -4.74 -11.85
CA THR A 10 -3.86 -3.34 -11.94
C THR A 10 -5.33 -3.21 -11.59
N ALA A 11 -5.64 -2.50 -10.51
CA ALA A 11 -6.95 -1.87 -10.36
C ALA A 11 -6.95 -0.59 -11.21
N TYR A 12 -7.90 -0.47 -12.14
CA TYR A 12 -8.16 0.81 -12.80
C TYR A 12 -8.71 1.78 -11.75
N ILE A 13 -7.87 2.72 -11.30
CA ILE A 13 -8.31 3.83 -10.47
C ILE A 13 -8.77 4.90 -11.45
N SER A 14 -10.09 5.13 -11.49
CA SER A 14 -10.67 6.26 -12.21
C SER A 14 -9.89 7.52 -11.85
N GLN A 15 -9.42 8.27 -12.85
CA GLN A 15 -8.78 9.56 -12.67
C GLN A 15 -9.82 10.58 -12.19
N TYR A 16 -10.21 10.48 -10.91
CA TYR A 16 -10.78 11.60 -10.19
C TYR A 16 -9.61 12.44 -9.74
N ASP A 17 -9.33 13.48 -10.52
CA ASP A 17 -8.30 14.44 -10.16
C ASP A 17 -8.82 15.27 -8.99
N VAL A 18 -8.64 14.76 -7.76
CA VAL A 18 -8.84 15.52 -6.52
C VAL A 18 -7.60 16.40 -6.32
N HIS A 19 -7.29 17.20 -7.33
CA HIS A 19 -6.20 18.15 -7.27
C HIS A 19 -6.67 19.38 -6.51
N ILE A 20 -6.17 19.52 -5.28
CA ILE A 20 -6.25 20.77 -4.52
C ILE A 20 -5.09 21.63 -5.01
N ARG A 21 -5.40 22.65 -5.84
CA ARG A 21 -4.41 23.53 -6.50
C ARG A 21 -3.53 24.29 -5.51
N GLU A 22 -4.02 24.44 -4.29
CA GLU A 22 -3.40 25.14 -3.18
C GLU A 22 -2.34 24.30 -2.46
N LEU A 23 -2.34 22.97 -2.62
CA LEU A 23 -1.36 22.11 -1.97
C LEU A 23 -0.06 22.01 -2.78
N THR A 24 1.05 22.13 -2.09
CA THR A 24 2.36 21.75 -2.62
C THR A 24 2.44 20.24 -2.86
N VAL A 25 3.44 19.82 -3.65
CA VAL A 25 3.71 18.39 -3.90
C VAL A 25 3.91 17.63 -2.58
N ARG A 26 4.62 18.22 -1.62
CA ARG A 26 4.85 17.62 -0.29
C ARG A 26 3.54 17.45 0.48
N GLU A 27 2.69 18.47 0.52
CA GLU A 27 1.42 18.41 1.22
C GLU A 27 0.45 17.41 0.59
N THR A 28 0.46 17.31 -0.74
CA THR A 28 -0.32 16.32 -1.49
C THR A 28 0.12 14.89 -1.16
N LEU A 29 1.43 14.65 -1.10
CA LEU A 29 1.98 13.34 -0.71
C LEU A 29 1.66 13.01 0.76
N ALA A 30 1.78 13.99 1.67
CA ALA A 30 1.44 13.82 3.08
C ALA A 30 -0.07 13.55 3.27
N PHE A 31 -0.93 14.27 2.56
CA PHE A 31 -2.37 14.04 2.55
C PHE A 31 -2.71 12.63 2.05
N SER A 32 -2.11 12.22 0.92
CA SER A 32 -2.29 10.89 0.36
C SER A 32 -1.85 9.78 1.31
N ALA A 33 -0.70 9.96 1.99
CA ALA A 33 -0.21 9.03 3.00
C ALA A 33 -1.20 8.89 4.18
N ARG A 34 -1.82 9.98 4.62
CA ARG A 34 -2.86 9.95 5.67
C ARG A 34 -4.14 9.25 5.22
N CYS A 35 -4.64 9.53 4.02
CA CYS A 35 -5.82 8.84 3.46
C CYS A 35 -5.61 7.33 3.31
N GLN A 36 -4.36 6.92 3.14
CA GLN A 36 -3.96 5.53 3.00
C GLN A 36 -3.86 4.77 4.34
N VAL A 37 -4.16 5.42 5.48
CA VAL A 37 -4.28 4.89 6.85
C VAL A 37 -3.56 3.56 7.11
N VAL A 38 -2.45 3.65 7.84
CA VAL A 38 -1.62 2.51 8.25
C VAL A 38 -2.37 1.56 9.22
N GLY A 39 -3.25 2.10 10.07
CA GLY A 39 -3.92 1.35 11.14
C GLY A 39 -4.75 0.14 10.68
N SER A 40 -5.60 0.29 9.65
CA SER A 40 -6.40 -0.83 9.14
C SER A 40 -5.57 -1.84 8.35
N ARG A 41 -4.40 -1.42 7.82
CA ARG A 41 -3.53 -2.29 7.04
C ARG A 41 -2.78 -3.29 7.91
N TYR A 42 -2.42 -2.94 9.16
CA TYR A 42 -1.75 -3.87 10.07
C TYR A 42 -2.61 -5.10 10.40
N GLU A 43 -3.88 -4.88 10.77
CA GLU A 43 -4.81 -5.98 11.06
C GLU A 43 -5.07 -6.83 9.80
N MET A 44 -5.21 -6.19 8.64
CA MET A 44 -5.36 -6.86 7.36
C MET A 44 -4.14 -7.73 7.02
N LEU A 45 -2.92 -7.19 7.16
CA LEU A 45 -1.67 -7.91 6.94
C LEU A 45 -1.54 -9.12 7.87
N ALA A 46 -1.88 -8.95 9.15
CA ALA A 46 -1.84 -10.04 10.13
C ALA A 46 -2.82 -11.16 9.77
N LYS A 47 -4.04 -10.82 9.33
CA LYS A 47 -5.04 -11.79 8.84
C LYS A 47 -4.57 -12.49 7.57
N LEU A 48 -3.99 -11.74 6.63
CA LEU A 48 -3.48 -12.25 5.36
C LEU A 48 -2.33 -13.23 5.59
N SER A 49 -1.33 -12.87 6.41
CA SER A 49 -0.20 -13.75 6.74
C SER A 49 -0.63 -15.06 7.40
N LYS A 50 -1.65 -15.04 8.27
CA LYS A 50 -2.24 -16.26 8.85
C LYS A 50 -2.85 -17.17 7.78
N ARG A 51 -3.56 -16.60 6.80
CA ARG A 51 -4.19 -17.35 5.70
C ARG A 51 -3.15 -17.93 4.74
N GLU A 52 -2.14 -17.14 4.38
CA GLU A 52 -1.01 -17.59 3.54
C GLU A 52 -0.28 -18.76 4.18
N LYS A 53 0.02 -18.66 5.50
CA LYS A 53 0.64 -19.76 6.25
C LYS A 53 -0.22 -21.02 6.28
N ALA A 54 -1.54 -20.88 6.49
CA ALA A 54 -2.47 -22.01 6.48
C ALA A 54 -2.58 -22.68 5.09
N ALA A 55 -2.43 -21.91 4.02
CA ALA A 55 -2.44 -22.40 2.64
C ALA A 55 -1.05 -22.83 2.12
N ASN A 56 -0.01 -22.73 2.94
CA ASN A 56 1.40 -22.95 2.56
C ASN A 56 1.84 -22.11 1.35
N ILE A 57 1.33 -20.88 1.26
CA ILE A 57 1.64 -19.89 0.22
C ILE A 57 2.74 -18.98 0.75
N LYS A 58 3.77 -18.74 -0.07
CA LYS A 58 4.81 -17.77 0.21
C LYS A 58 4.64 -16.55 -0.71
N PRO A 59 4.45 -15.34 -0.17
CA PRO A 59 4.41 -14.14 -0.99
C PRO A 59 5.76 -13.90 -1.69
N GLY A 60 5.69 -13.24 -2.85
CA GLY A 60 6.88 -12.73 -3.54
C GLY A 60 7.64 -11.75 -2.64
N LEU A 61 8.97 -11.71 -2.75
CA LEU A 61 9.82 -10.88 -1.90
C LEU A 61 9.47 -9.39 -2.01
N ASP A 62 9.23 -8.93 -3.23
CA ASP A 62 8.79 -7.59 -3.57
C ASP A 62 7.45 -7.23 -2.91
N ILE A 63 6.47 -8.13 -2.99
CA ILE A 63 5.14 -7.96 -2.40
C ILE A 63 5.23 -7.95 -0.87
N ASP A 64 5.98 -8.87 -0.28
CA ASP A 64 6.17 -8.96 1.17
C ASP A 64 6.83 -7.70 1.74
N VAL A 65 7.88 -7.20 1.08
CA VAL A 65 8.57 -5.96 1.47
C VAL A 65 7.63 -4.76 1.34
N PHE A 66 6.91 -4.64 0.21
CA PHE A 66 5.97 -3.55 0.00
C PHE A 66 4.85 -3.55 1.05
N MET A 67 4.23 -4.71 1.29
CA MET A 67 3.12 -4.84 2.23
C MET A 67 3.57 -4.52 3.67
N LYS A 68 4.76 -4.96 4.08
CA LYS A 68 5.34 -4.61 5.38
C LYS A 68 5.64 -3.12 5.52
N ALA A 69 6.26 -2.52 4.50
CA ALA A 69 6.56 -1.09 4.47
C ALA A 69 5.28 -0.23 4.53
N ALA A 70 4.24 -0.61 3.76
CA ALA A 70 2.95 0.07 3.73
C ALA A 70 2.14 -0.04 5.03
N THR A 71 2.50 -0.99 5.91
CA THR A 71 1.88 -1.21 7.24
C THR A 71 2.70 -0.65 8.39
N THR A 72 3.91 -0.16 8.11
CA THR A 72 4.73 0.51 9.12
C THR A 72 4.33 1.98 9.15
N GLU A 73 4.13 2.54 10.34
CA GLU A 73 3.87 3.98 10.46
C GLU A 73 5.08 4.76 9.93
N GLY A 74 4.82 5.76 9.10
CA GLY A 74 5.88 6.63 8.59
C GLY A 74 6.58 7.32 9.76
N GLN A 75 7.91 7.37 9.73
CA GLN A 75 8.64 8.23 10.66
C GLN A 75 8.19 9.68 10.45
N GLU A 76 7.81 10.37 11.52
CA GLU A 76 7.59 11.82 11.51
C GLU A 76 8.84 12.45 10.90
N ALA A 77 8.72 13.01 9.70
CA ALA A 77 9.79 13.78 9.10
C ALA A 77 9.92 15.06 9.93
N ASN A 78 10.90 15.08 10.83
CA ASN A 78 11.27 16.24 11.63
C ASN A 78 11.44 17.44 10.69
N ILE A 79 10.70 18.52 10.97
CA ILE A 79 10.79 19.79 10.24
C ILE A 79 12.04 20.53 10.71
#